data_AF-A0A7S0XJZ6-F1
#
_entry.id   AF-A0A7S0XJZ6-F1
#
_cell.length_a   1.000
_cell.length_b   1.000
_cell.length_c   1.000
_cell.angle_alpha   90.00
_cell.angle_beta   90.00
_cell.angle_gamma   90.00
#
_symmetry.space_group_name_H-M   'P 1'
#
loop_
_entity.id
_entity.type
_entity.pdbx_description
1 polymer ?
#
loop_
_entity_poly.entity_id
_entity_poly.type
_entity_poly.pdbx_seq_one_letter_code
_entity_poly.pdbx_strand_id
1 'polypeptide(L)'
;LCGVPYTALPFATAMSISSGTPMLMRRKEAKAYGTKKLIEGDFKAGQRVLVVEDLVTSGMSVMETVEPLRTMELDTKTVAVLLDREQGARENLAKHGMELRAVLTLSKALDVLQSEERISSSQAALVREFVRENQVAILPAAAAVNPEETKAAKKVLTYEQRVEHVKNPVGRRLLEVMCAKKTNLCVAADVSTMDELLALGDAVGPEICCLKTHADAVSGWTDISGEKLRSLADKHGFLIFE
;
A
#
# COMPACT_ATOMS: atom_id res chain seq x y z
N LEU A 1 19.91 3.74 -9.63
CA LEU A 1 18.57 3.13 -9.45
C LEU A 1 17.99 3.59 -8.13
N CYS A 2 16.66 3.71 -7.99
CA CYS A 2 16.01 3.93 -6.69
C CYS A 2 14.67 3.20 -6.67
N GLY A 3 14.51 2.25 -5.74
CA GLY A 3 13.25 1.53 -5.58
C GLY A 3 12.28 2.32 -4.73
N VAL A 4 11.00 2.35 -5.11
CA VAL A 4 9.94 2.90 -4.26
C VAL A 4 9.72 1.97 -3.05
N PRO A 5 9.72 2.47 -1.81
CA PRO A 5 9.51 1.62 -0.65
C PRO A 5 8.08 1.04 -0.58
N TYR A 6 7.90 -0.23 -0.21
CA TYR A 6 8.90 -1.19 0.25
C TYR A 6 9.16 -2.32 -0.76
N THR A 7 8.11 -2.76 -1.45
CA THR A 7 8.14 -3.95 -2.31
C THR A 7 9.10 -3.80 -3.48
N ALA A 8 9.31 -2.60 -4.02
CA ALA A 8 10.22 -2.38 -5.14
C ALA A 8 11.72 -2.35 -4.73
N LEU A 9 12.04 -2.32 -3.43
CA LEU A 9 13.44 -2.28 -2.96
C LEU A 9 14.24 -3.53 -3.35
N PRO A 10 13.74 -4.78 -3.17
CA PRO A 10 14.42 -5.97 -3.67
C PRO A 10 14.57 -5.98 -5.20
N PHE A 11 13.59 -5.48 -5.97
CA PHE A 11 13.70 -5.38 -7.43
C PHE A 11 14.84 -4.45 -7.84
N ALA A 12 14.86 -3.24 -7.28
CA ALA A 12 15.92 -2.27 -7.53
C ALA A 12 17.30 -2.80 -7.10
N THR A 13 17.36 -3.56 -6.00
CA THR A 13 18.58 -4.22 -5.50
C THR A 13 19.07 -5.27 -6.49
N ALA A 14 18.19 -6.17 -6.96
CA ALA A 14 18.53 -7.19 -7.93
C ALA A 14 18.98 -6.57 -9.27
N MET A 15 18.29 -5.54 -9.74
CA MET A 15 18.68 -4.78 -10.93
C MET A 15 20.05 -4.10 -10.76
N SER A 16 20.32 -3.54 -9.58
CA SER A 16 21.59 -2.90 -9.25
C SER A 16 22.75 -3.89 -9.29
N ILE A 17 22.60 -5.04 -8.64
CA ILE A 17 23.59 -6.11 -8.64
C ILE A 17 23.84 -6.62 -10.06
N SER A 18 22.78 -6.92 -10.81
CA SER A 18 22.86 -7.49 -12.16
C SER A 18 23.50 -6.53 -13.17
N SER A 19 23.21 -5.23 -13.08
CA SER A 19 23.70 -4.22 -14.02
C SER A 19 24.98 -3.51 -13.59
N GLY A 20 25.46 -3.74 -12.36
CA GLY A 20 26.54 -2.95 -11.76
C GLY A 20 26.20 -1.48 -11.55
N THR A 21 24.92 -1.08 -11.65
CA THR A 21 24.49 0.31 -11.50
C THR A 21 24.26 0.63 -10.02
N PRO A 22 24.85 1.71 -9.46
CA PRO A 22 24.61 2.11 -8.08
C PRO A 22 23.13 2.33 -7.74
N MET A 23 22.76 1.99 -6.50
CA MET A 23 21.41 2.13 -5.98
C MET A 23 21.35 3.19 -4.87
N LEU A 24 20.30 3.98 -4.90
CA LEU A 24 19.86 4.85 -3.82
C LEU A 24 18.67 4.22 -3.12
N MET A 25 18.53 4.49 -1.83
CA MET A 25 17.40 4.04 -1.04
C MET A 25 16.68 5.22 -0.41
N ARG A 26 15.41 5.42 -0.78
CA ARG A 26 14.54 6.35 -0.07
C ARG A 26 14.05 5.68 1.22
N ARG A 27 14.18 6.37 2.34
CA ARG A 27 13.58 5.94 3.61
C ARG A 27 12.18 6.55 3.73
N LYS A 28 11.18 5.71 3.99
CA LYS A 28 9.79 6.17 4.16
C LYS A 28 9.62 6.96 5.46
N GLU A 29 10.38 6.61 6.49
CA GLU A 29 10.38 7.27 7.80
C GLU A 29 11.75 7.89 8.08
N ALA A 30 11.77 9.17 8.47
CA ALA A 30 12.98 9.83 8.95
C ALA A 30 13.35 9.31 10.35
N LYS A 31 14.64 9.10 10.63
CA LYS A 31 15.07 8.77 12.00
C LYS A 31 14.75 9.93 12.95
N ALA A 32 14.29 9.60 14.15
CA ALA A 32 14.14 10.56 15.25
C ALA A 32 15.51 11.14 15.73
N TYR A 33 16.61 10.41 15.49
CA TYR A 33 17.98 10.79 15.87
C TYR A 33 18.97 10.60 14.70
N GLY A 34 19.94 11.50 14.55
CA GLY A 34 20.96 11.46 13.48
C GLY A 34 20.67 12.40 12.30
N THR A 35 21.32 12.17 11.15
CA THR A 35 21.40 13.12 10.01
C THR A 35 20.09 13.38 9.23
N LYS A 36 18.94 12.83 9.64
CA LYS A 36 17.60 13.02 9.02
C LYS A 36 17.55 12.89 7.48
N LYS A 37 18.55 12.27 6.85
CA LYS A 37 18.60 12.11 5.39
C LYS A 37 17.50 11.16 4.93
N LEU A 38 16.71 11.62 3.96
CA LEU A 38 15.62 10.83 3.35
C LEU A 38 16.13 9.88 2.26
N ILE A 39 17.30 10.15 1.69
CA ILE A 39 17.95 9.33 0.66
C ILE A 39 19.30 8.85 1.19
N GLU A 40 19.52 7.54 1.09
CA GLU A 40 20.79 6.86 1.38
C GLU A 40 21.45 6.41 0.07
N GLY A 41 22.78 6.31 0.08
CA GLY A 41 23.60 5.93 -1.07
C GLY A 41 24.52 7.06 -1.55
N ASP A 42 25.42 6.74 -2.49
CA ASP A 42 26.35 7.70 -3.09
C ASP A 42 25.78 8.24 -4.41
N PHE A 43 25.76 9.56 -4.55
CA PHE A 43 25.23 10.25 -5.71
C PHE A 43 25.89 11.61 -5.91
N LYS A 44 25.75 12.13 -7.13
CA LYS A 44 26.16 13.48 -7.52
C LYS A 44 24.98 14.18 -8.18
N ALA A 45 24.87 15.49 -7.93
CA ALA A 45 23.91 16.34 -8.62
C ALA A 45 23.99 16.16 -10.15
N GLY A 46 22.84 16.21 -10.81
CA GLY A 46 22.68 15.99 -12.25
C GLY A 46 22.71 14.54 -12.70
N GLN A 47 22.98 13.57 -11.81
CA GLN A 47 22.93 12.15 -12.18
C GLN A 47 21.49 11.70 -12.46
N ARG A 48 21.36 10.80 -13.44
CA ARG A 48 20.08 10.17 -13.79
C ARG A 48 19.76 9.02 -12.84
N VAL A 49 18.53 8.99 -12.36
CA VAL A 49 18.01 7.94 -11.48
C VAL A 49 16.78 7.32 -12.15
N LEU A 50 16.90 6.04 -12.53
CA LEU A 50 15.74 5.23 -12.86
C LEU A 50 15.01 4.86 -11.56
N VAL A 51 13.76 5.29 -11.46
CA VAL A 51 12.86 4.91 -10.37
C VAL A 51 12.23 3.56 -10.71
N VAL A 52 12.24 2.63 -9.75
CA VAL A 52 11.73 1.27 -9.93
C VAL A 52 10.54 1.06 -9.00
N GLU A 53 9.43 0.57 -9.53
CA GLU A 53 8.20 0.29 -8.81
C GLU A 53 7.71 -1.13 -9.14
N ASP A 54 6.99 -1.78 -8.22
CA ASP A 54 6.36 -3.07 -8.47
C ASP A 54 5.01 -2.89 -9.19
N LEU A 55 4.15 -2.03 -8.66
CA LEU A 55 2.81 -1.80 -9.17
C LEU A 55 2.42 -0.34 -9.04
N VAL A 56 1.81 0.23 -10.09
CA VAL A 56 1.35 1.62 -10.07
C VAL A 56 -0.14 1.74 -10.34
N THR A 57 -0.80 2.64 -9.59
CA THR A 57 -2.22 3.01 -9.75
C THR A 57 -2.36 4.46 -10.22
N SER A 58 -2.15 5.41 -9.31
CA SER A 58 -2.24 6.86 -9.56
C SER A 58 -0.89 7.52 -9.80
N GLY A 59 0.22 6.86 -9.43
CA GLY A 59 1.57 7.41 -9.45
C GLY A 59 1.99 8.14 -8.16
N MET A 60 1.16 8.15 -7.11
CA MET A 60 1.45 8.90 -5.88
C MET A 60 2.73 8.43 -5.16
N SER A 61 2.88 7.11 -4.92
CA SER A 61 4.06 6.54 -4.26
C SER A 61 5.36 6.83 -5.01
N VAL A 62 5.29 6.86 -6.33
CA VAL A 62 6.40 7.24 -7.21
C VAL A 62 6.75 8.71 -6.98
N MET A 63 5.78 9.62 -6.99
CA MET A 63 6.02 11.05 -6.77
C MET A 63 6.61 11.34 -5.39
N GLU A 64 6.09 10.71 -4.33
CA GLU A 64 6.64 10.83 -2.98
C GLU A 64 8.12 10.40 -2.89
N THR A 65 8.55 9.51 -3.79
CA THR A 65 9.95 9.05 -3.88
C THR A 65 10.80 9.99 -4.74
N VAL A 66 10.20 10.55 -5.79
CA VAL A 66 10.84 11.44 -6.75
C VAL A 66 11.12 12.82 -6.17
N GLU A 67 10.20 13.36 -5.38
CA GLU A 67 10.34 14.71 -4.83
C GLU A 67 11.64 14.91 -4.03
N PRO A 68 11.99 14.05 -3.04
CA PRO A 68 13.28 14.15 -2.36
C PRO A 68 14.48 14.02 -3.30
N LEU A 69 14.42 13.14 -4.30
CA LEU A 69 15.51 12.97 -5.27
C LEU A 69 15.73 14.25 -6.10
N ARG A 70 14.65 14.92 -6.51
CA ARG A 70 14.72 16.20 -7.25
C ARG A 70 15.30 17.33 -6.41
N THR A 71 15.01 17.37 -5.10
CA THR A 71 15.66 18.36 -4.19
C THR A 71 17.18 18.18 -4.09
N MET A 72 17.68 17.00 -4.46
CA MET A 72 19.10 16.66 -4.54
C MET A 72 19.67 16.82 -5.96
N GLU A 73 18.92 17.51 -6.84
CA GLU A 73 19.27 17.78 -8.24
C GLU A 73 19.45 16.51 -9.10
N LEU A 74 18.80 15.40 -8.71
CA LEU A 74 18.83 14.16 -9.47
C LEU A 74 17.76 14.17 -10.58
N ASP A 75 18.13 13.67 -11.76
CA ASP A 75 17.24 13.56 -12.91
C ASP A 75 16.42 12.26 -12.83
N THR A 76 15.14 12.38 -12.49
CA THR A 76 14.20 11.26 -12.30
C THR A 76 13.16 11.14 -13.43
N LYS A 77 13.55 11.36 -14.69
CA LYS A 77 12.62 11.35 -15.84
C LYS A 77 11.97 10.01 -16.16
N THR A 78 12.48 8.89 -15.67
CA THR A 78 12.00 7.57 -16.09
C THR A 78 11.62 6.71 -14.88
N VAL A 79 10.46 6.05 -15.00
CA VAL A 79 9.94 5.07 -14.04
C VAL A 79 9.80 3.74 -14.77
N ALA A 80 10.40 2.69 -14.23
CA ALA A 80 10.15 1.32 -14.63
C ALA A 80 9.21 0.67 -13.61
N VAL A 81 8.11 0.08 -14.09
CA VAL A 81 7.13 -0.63 -13.23
C VAL A 81 6.85 -2.02 -13.78
N LEU A 82 6.66 -3.01 -12.91
CA LEU A 82 6.25 -4.34 -13.35
C LEU A 82 4.80 -4.33 -13.85
N LEU A 83 3.86 -3.81 -13.06
CA LEU A 83 2.43 -3.77 -13.40
C LEU A 83 1.84 -2.36 -13.34
N ASP A 84 1.31 -1.88 -14.47
CA ASP A 84 0.46 -0.68 -14.51
C ASP A 84 -1.01 -1.08 -14.38
N ARG A 85 -1.70 -0.59 -13.35
CA ARG A 85 -3.14 -0.83 -13.16
C ARG A 85 -4.04 -0.02 -14.08
N GLU A 86 -3.49 0.90 -14.86
CA GLU A 86 -4.22 1.73 -15.83
C GLU A 86 -5.29 2.61 -15.17
N GLN A 87 -4.97 3.17 -14.00
CA GLN A 87 -5.84 4.03 -13.20
C GLN A 87 -5.32 5.48 -13.08
N GLY A 88 -4.61 5.96 -14.12
CA GLY A 88 -4.17 7.36 -14.26
C GLY A 88 -2.69 7.64 -14.01
N ALA A 89 -1.89 6.64 -13.61
CA ALA A 89 -0.47 6.82 -13.33
C ALA A 89 0.33 7.41 -14.51
N ARG A 90 0.11 6.89 -15.71
CA ARG A 90 0.84 7.32 -16.91
C ARG A 90 0.65 8.81 -17.18
N GLU A 91 -0.59 9.26 -17.19
CA GLU A 91 -0.97 10.66 -17.44
C GLU A 91 -0.49 11.57 -16.31
N ASN A 92 -0.61 11.10 -15.07
CA ASN A 92 -0.19 11.86 -13.89
C ASN A 92 1.32 12.06 -13.85
N LEU A 93 2.10 11.02 -14.13
CA LEU A 93 3.56 11.10 -14.16
C LEU A 93 4.04 11.93 -15.37
N ALA A 94 3.39 11.81 -16.53
CA ALA A 94 3.71 12.62 -17.71
C ALA A 94 3.57 14.13 -17.45
N LYS A 95 2.54 14.56 -16.71
CA LYS A 95 2.37 15.96 -16.29
C LYS A 95 3.51 16.48 -15.41
N HIS A 96 4.22 15.57 -14.75
CA HIS A 96 5.40 15.89 -13.93
C HIS A 96 6.71 15.66 -14.68
N GLY A 97 6.67 15.54 -16.02
CA GLY A 97 7.85 15.36 -16.87
C GLY A 97 8.49 13.98 -16.75
N MET A 98 7.70 12.96 -16.39
CA MET A 98 8.19 11.59 -16.21
C MET A 98 7.55 10.63 -17.22
N GLU A 99 8.36 9.72 -17.72
CA GLU A 99 7.95 8.63 -18.60
C GLU A 99 7.76 7.34 -17.79
N LEU A 100 6.54 6.78 -17.79
CA LEU A 100 6.23 5.49 -17.19
C LEU A 100 6.42 4.35 -18.22
N ARG A 101 7.31 3.41 -17.89
CA ARG A 101 7.56 2.19 -18.66
C ARG A 101 7.10 0.97 -17.87
N ALA A 102 5.97 0.40 -18.29
CA ALA A 102 5.39 -0.79 -17.67
C ALA A 102 5.80 -2.06 -18.43
N VAL A 103 6.16 -3.11 -17.70
CA VAL A 103 6.38 -4.45 -18.28
C VAL A 103 5.04 -5.08 -18.68
N LEU A 104 4.03 -4.94 -17.82
CA LEU A 104 2.69 -5.47 -18.01
C LEU A 104 1.64 -4.40 -17.66
N THR A 105 0.52 -4.40 -18.36
CA THR A 105 -0.68 -3.65 -17.95
C THR A 105 -1.72 -4.59 -17.37
N LEU A 106 -2.61 -4.09 -16.51
CA LEU A 106 -3.69 -4.89 -15.94
C LEU A 106 -4.60 -5.47 -17.02
N SER A 107 -4.92 -4.70 -18.08
CA SER A 107 -5.68 -5.23 -19.22
C SER A 107 -4.98 -6.44 -19.85
N LYS A 108 -3.67 -6.34 -20.10
CA LYS A 108 -2.90 -7.45 -20.69
C LYS A 108 -2.81 -8.65 -19.74
N ALA A 109 -2.67 -8.41 -18.43
CA ALA A 109 -2.68 -9.46 -17.43
C ALA A 109 -4.02 -10.22 -17.42
N LEU A 110 -5.14 -9.49 -17.50
CA LEU A 110 -6.46 -10.09 -17.55
C LEU A 110 -6.69 -10.89 -18.84
N ASP A 111 -6.21 -10.40 -19.99
CA ASP A 111 -6.31 -11.16 -21.25
C ASP A 111 -5.59 -12.50 -21.16
N VAL A 112 -4.37 -12.52 -20.60
CA VAL A 112 -3.58 -13.75 -20.40
C VAL A 112 -4.25 -14.67 -19.39
N LEU A 113 -4.70 -14.15 -18.24
CA LEU A 113 -5.36 -14.98 -17.23
C LEU A 113 -6.65 -15.60 -17.74
N GLN A 114 -7.38 -14.88 -18.60
CA GLN A 114 -8.60 -15.41 -19.23
C GLN A 114 -8.27 -16.47 -20.29
N SER A 115 -7.23 -16.27 -21.12
CA SER A 115 -6.83 -17.27 -22.13
C SER A 115 -6.30 -18.56 -21.51
N GLU A 116 -5.68 -18.46 -20.34
CA GLU A 116 -5.17 -19.59 -19.56
C GLU A 116 -6.24 -20.17 -18.60
N GLU A 117 -7.51 -19.78 -18.77
CA GLU A 117 -8.66 -20.26 -17.97
C GLU A 117 -8.49 -20.09 -16.45
N ARG A 118 -7.64 -19.15 -16.02
CA ARG A 118 -7.39 -18.83 -14.61
C ARG A 118 -8.47 -17.94 -14.01
N ILE A 119 -9.19 -17.19 -14.85
CA ILE A 119 -10.35 -16.38 -14.50
C ILE A 119 -11.44 -16.55 -15.56
N SER A 120 -12.70 -16.38 -15.16
CA SER A 120 -13.82 -16.39 -16.11
C SER A 120 -13.91 -15.08 -16.91
N SER A 121 -14.58 -15.14 -18.06
CA SER A 121 -14.92 -13.95 -18.85
C SER A 121 -15.73 -12.91 -18.05
N SER A 122 -16.59 -13.37 -17.14
CA SER A 122 -17.38 -12.48 -16.29
C SER A 122 -16.53 -11.75 -15.23
N GLN A 123 -15.57 -12.45 -14.60
CA GLN A 123 -14.62 -11.84 -13.69
C GLN A 123 -13.73 -10.82 -14.41
N ALA A 124 -13.22 -11.18 -15.58
CA ALA A 124 -12.42 -10.31 -16.43
C ALA A 124 -13.19 -9.02 -16.81
N ALA A 125 -14.46 -9.14 -17.17
CA ALA A 125 -15.33 -7.99 -17.47
C ALA A 125 -15.57 -7.10 -16.23
N LEU A 126 -15.84 -7.71 -15.07
CA LEU A 126 -16.04 -6.98 -13.81
C LEU A 126 -14.81 -6.15 -13.41
N VAL A 127 -13.61 -6.71 -13.56
CA VAL A 127 -12.37 -5.96 -13.26
C VAL A 127 -12.16 -4.80 -14.24
N ARG A 128 -12.42 -5.00 -15.54
CA ARG A 128 -12.32 -3.91 -16.54
C ARG A 128 -13.30 -2.79 -16.24
N GLU A 129 -14.53 -3.14 -15.87
CA GLU A 129 -15.53 -2.15 -15.45
C GLU A 129 -15.05 -1.38 -14.22
N PHE A 130 -14.56 -2.09 -13.20
CA PHE A 130 -14.01 -1.47 -12.01
C PHE A 130 -12.88 -0.48 -12.33
N VAL A 131 -11.93 -0.84 -13.20
CA VAL A 131 -10.83 0.05 -13.60
C VAL A 131 -11.37 1.30 -14.30
N ARG A 132 -12.38 1.14 -15.17
CA ARG A 132 -13.00 2.26 -15.89
C ARG A 132 -13.71 3.23 -14.93
N GLU A 133 -14.45 2.73 -13.96
CA GLU A 133 -15.18 3.54 -12.99
C GLU A 133 -14.28 4.19 -11.93
N ASN A 134 -13.12 3.59 -11.64
CA ASN A 134 -12.23 3.99 -10.54
C ASN A 134 -10.93 4.64 -11.05
N GLN A 135 -11.04 5.55 -12.00
CA GLN A 135 -9.90 6.35 -12.46
C GLN A 135 -9.48 7.34 -11.36
N VAL A 136 -8.20 7.34 -10.99
CA VAL A 136 -7.69 8.24 -9.95
C VAL A 136 -7.32 9.56 -10.58
N ALA A 137 -8.03 10.61 -10.17
CA ALA A 137 -7.79 11.97 -10.64
C ALA A 137 -6.36 12.47 -10.33
N ILE A 138 -6.03 13.58 -10.99
CA ILE A 138 -4.72 14.22 -11.06
C ILE A 138 -4.07 14.30 -9.67
N LEU A 139 -2.83 13.79 -9.55
CA LEU A 139 -1.99 14.04 -8.37
C LEU A 139 -1.96 15.56 -8.13
N PRO A 140 -2.28 16.06 -6.92
CA PRO A 140 -2.18 17.48 -6.66
C PRO A 140 -0.79 17.93 -7.12
N ALA A 141 -0.76 18.91 -8.05
CA ALA A 141 0.50 19.49 -8.51
C ALA A 141 1.30 19.82 -7.26
N ALA A 142 2.55 19.34 -7.20
CA ALA A 142 3.41 19.47 -6.03
C ALA A 142 3.19 20.85 -5.42
N ALA A 143 2.34 20.91 -4.38
CA ALA A 143 2.24 22.11 -3.58
C ALA A 143 3.68 22.26 -3.12
N ALA A 144 4.33 23.36 -3.49
CA ALA A 144 5.58 23.73 -2.86
C ALA A 144 5.33 23.52 -1.39
N VAL A 145 5.89 22.44 -0.82
CA VAL A 145 5.64 22.09 0.57
C VAL A 145 6.31 23.20 1.31
N ASN A 146 5.53 24.24 1.61
CA ASN A 146 6.01 25.39 2.31
C ASN A 146 6.44 24.79 3.65
N PRO A 147 7.72 24.87 4.06
CA PRO A 147 8.18 24.22 5.29
C PRO A 147 7.42 24.72 6.53
N GLU A 148 6.69 25.83 6.40
CA GLU A 148 5.77 26.37 7.39
C GLU A 148 4.35 25.77 7.35
N GLU A 149 3.82 25.33 6.21
CA GLU A 149 2.49 24.68 6.14
C GLU A 149 2.49 23.27 6.75
N THR A 150 3.66 22.64 6.87
CA THR A 150 3.84 21.40 7.63
C THR A 150 3.80 21.60 9.15
N LYS A 151 3.69 22.84 9.65
CA LYS A 151 3.51 23.15 11.09
C LYS A 151 2.08 23.43 11.50
N ALA A 152 1.14 23.61 10.58
CA ALA A 152 -0.27 23.60 10.94
C ALA A 152 -0.63 22.14 11.23
N ALA A 153 -0.68 21.77 12.52
CA ALA A 153 -1.17 20.47 12.94
C ALA A 153 -2.55 20.26 12.28
N LYS A 154 -2.60 19.43 11.22
CA LYS A 154 -3.88 18.98 10.66
C LYS A 154 -4.69 18.52 11.85
N LYS A 155 -5.84 19.14 12.09
CA LYS A 155 -6.69 18.84 13.26
C LYS A 155 -6.97 17.34 13.23
N VAL A 156 -6.26 16.59 14.06
CA VAL A 156 -6.43 15.13 14.12
C VAL A 156 -7.74 14.91 14.84
N LEU A 157 -8.76 14.53 14.08
CA LEU A 157 -10.05 14.17 14.63
C LEU A 157 -9.89 12.94 15.54
N THR A 158 -10.54 12.96 16.69
CA THR A 158 -10.61 11.79 17.56
C THR A 158 -11.35 10.65 16.85
N TYR A 159 -11.24 9.41 17.34
CA TYR A 159 -11.96 8.29 16.74
C TYR A 159 -13.48 8.53 16.78
N GLU A 160 -14.00 9.12 17.85
CA GLU A 160 -15.42 9.48 18.01
C GLU A 160 -15.86 10.48 16.93
N GLN A 161 -15.08 11.52 16.69
CA GLN A 161 -15.38 12.51 15.64
C GLN A 161 -15.33 11.88 14.25
N ARG A 162 -14.45 10.90 14.03
CA ARG A 162 -14.33 10.20 12.74
C ARG A 162 -15.53 9.30 12.44
N VAL A 163 -16.21 8.77 13.45
CA VAL A 163 -17.43 7.94 13.29
C VAL A 163 -18.50 8.68 12.50
N GLU A 164 -18.66 9.98 12.76
CA GLU A 164 -19.67 10.85 12.11
C GLU A 164 -19.42 11.07 10.62
N HIS A 165 -18.15 11.00 10.19
CA HIS A 165 -17.75 11.29 8.81
C HIS A 165 -17.57 10.05 7.93
N VAL A 166 -17.46 8.87 8.54
CA VAL A 166 -17.28 7.63 7.80
C VAL A 166 -18.60 7.16 7.16
N LYS A 167 -18.56 7.00 5.84
CA LYS A 167 -19.65 6.46 5.02
C LYS A 167 -19.66 4.93 4.97
N ASN A 168 -18.50 4.28 5.06
CA ASN A 168 -18.37 2.83 4.99
C ASN A 168 -18.80 2.19 6.32
N PRO A 169 -19.78 1.26 6.33
CA PRO A 169 -20.31 0.68 7.57
C PRO A 169 -19.28 -0.13 8.37
N VAL A 170 -18.37 -0.86 7.69
CA VAL A 170 -17.29 -1.62 8.34
C VAL A 170 -16.27 -0.66 8.96
N GLY A 171 -15.89 0.39 8.23
CA GLY A 171 -15.03 1.44 8.75
C GLY A 171 -15.63 2.14 9.97
N ARG A 172 -16.96 2.33 10.00
CA ARG A 172 -17.66 2.92 11.14
C ARG A 172 -17.59 1.98 12.34
N ARG A 173 -17.91 0.70 12.13
CA ARG A 173 -17.86 -0.34 13.17
C ARG A 173 -16.46 -0.47 13.78
N LEU A 174 -15.40 -0.38 12.97
CA LEU A 174 -14.02 -0.38 13.47
C LEU A 174 -13.76 0.80 14.41
N LEU A 175 -14.16 2.01 14.02
CA LEU A 175 -14.01 3.20 14.87
C LEU A 175 -14.81 3.08 16.16
N GLU A 176 -16.04 2.57 16.10
CA GLU A 176 -16.88 2.32 17.28
C GLU A 176 -16.20 1.34 18.25
N VAL A 177 -15.63 0.25 17.74
CA VAL A 177 -14.86 -0.71 18.55
C VAL A 177 -13.63 -0.04 19.17
N MET A 178 -12.89 0.76 18.39
CA MET A 178 -11.73 1.50 18.89
C MET A 178 -12.09 2.43 20.05
N CYS A 179 -13.21 3.16 19.93
CA CYS A 179 -13.71 4.03 20.99
C CYS A 179 -14.17 3.25 22.22
N ALA A 180 -14.98 2.20 22.02
CA ALA A 180 -15.55 1.41 23.10
C ALA A 180 -14.48 0.68 23.93
N LYS A 181 -13.49 0.12 23.25
CA LYS A 181 -12.40 -0.64 23.88
C LYS A 181 -11.16 0.20 24.19
N LYS A 182 -11.14 1.47 23.79
CA LYS A 182 -9.98 2.38 23.91
C LYS A 182 -8.70 1.78 23.36
N THR A 183 -8.80 1.03 22.26
CA THR A 183 -7.68 0.36 21.60
C THR A 183 -7.71 0.61 20.11
N ASN A 184 -6.54 0.82 19.51
CA ASN A 184 -6.36 0.79 18.06
C ASN A 184 -5.43 -0.35 17.63
N LEU A 185 -5.19 -1.31 18.54
CA LEU A 185 -4.32 -2.45 18.30
C LEU A 185 -5.00 -3.42 17.32
N CYS A 186 -4.29 -3.74 16.24
CA CYS A 186 -4.65 -4.79 15.30
C CYS A 186 -3.60 -5.90 15.41
N VAL A 187 -4.03 -7.16 15.39
CA VAL A 187 -3.14 -8.32 15.39
C VAL A 187 -3.21 -9.00 14.03
N ALA A 188 -2.06 -9.17 13.37
CA ALA A 188 -1.91 -10.06 12.23
C ALA A 188 -1.54 -11.45 12.77
N ALA A 189 -2.45 -12.41 12.57
CA ALA A 189 -2.34 -13.77 13.08
C ALA A 189 -1.67 -14.67 12.02
N ASP A 190 -0.33 -14.69 12.04
CA ASP A 190 0.48 -15.56 11.17
C ASP A 190 0.61 -16.96 11.79
N VAL A 191 -0.53 -17.65 11.95
CA VAL A 191 -0.62 -19.02 12.47
C VAL A 191 -1.11 -19.98 11.39
N SER A 192 -0.81 -21.27 11.53
CA SER A 192 -1.04 -22.24 10.45
C SER A 192 -2.26 -23.13 10.68
N THR A 193 -2.89 -23.09 11.86
CA THR A 193 -4.02 -23.96 12.22
C THR A 193 -5.18 -23.18 12.82
N MET A 194 -6.41 -23.67 12.61
CA MET A 194 -7.60 -23.06 13.22
C MET A 194 -7.56 -23.04 14.74
N ASP A 195 -6.98 -24.06 15.37
CA ASP A 195 -6.89 -24.13 16.83
C ASP A 195 -5.96 -23.05 17.38
N GLU A 196 -4.80 -22.82 16.75
CA GLU A 196 -3.91 -21.71 17.11
C GLU A 196 -4.56 -20.35 16.86
N LEU A 197 -5.30 -20.21 15.75
CA LEU A 197 -5.99 -18.95 15.43
C LEU A 197 -7.07 -18.61 16.46
N LEU A 198 -7.88 -19.59 16.85
CA LEU A 198 -8.91 -19.42 17.87
C LEU A 198 -8.29 -19.16 19.25
N ALA A 199 -7.23 -19.89 19.62
CA ALA A 199 -6.54 -19.69 20.89
C ALA A 199 -5.90 -18.30 20.98
N LEU A 200 -5.21 -17.87 19.92
CA LEU A 200 -4.64 -16.53 19.82
C LEU A 200 -5.74 -15.48 19.90
N GLY A 201 -6.79 -15.62 19.09
CA GLY A 201 -7.93 -14.70 19.06
C GLY A 201 -8.64 -14.56 20.41
N ASP A 202 -8.73 -15.63 21.20
CA ASP A 202 -9.34 -15.58 22.54
C ASP A 202 -8.42 -14.89 23.55
N ALA A 203 -7.11 -15.14 23.45
CA ALA A 203 -6.12 -14.55 24.33
C ALA A 203 -5.95 -13.04 24.12
N VAL A 204 -5.89 -12.58 22.86
CA VAL A 204 -5.72 -11.15 22.54
C VAL A 204 -7.04 -10.40 22.38
N GLY A 205 -8.14 -11.14 22.22
CA GLY A 205 -9.47 -10.63 21.92
C GLY A 205 -9.87 -9.39 22.73
N PRO A 206 -9.74 -9.39 24.07
CA PRO A 206 -10.11 -8.25 24.92
C PRO A 206 -9.36 -6.95 24.59
N GLU A 207 -8.15 -7.02 24.04
CA GLU A 207 -7.24 -5.87 23.87
C GLU A 207 -7.19 -5.32 22.45
N ILE A 208 -7.73 -6.04 21.46
CA ILE A 208 -7.62 -5.70 20.04
C ILE A 208 -8.92 -5.11 19.48
N CYS A 209 -8.80 -4.26 18.46
CA CYS A 209 -9.94 -3.82 17.66
C CYS A 209 -10.14 -4.66 16.40
N CYS A 210 -9.09 -5.34 15.92
CA CYS A 210 -9.11 -6.13 14.70
C CYS A 210 -8.12 -7.31 14.77
N LEU A 211 -8.56 -8.48 14.29
CA LEU A 211 -7.74 -9.65 14.05
C LEU A 211 -7.68 -9.90 12.53
N LYS A 212 -6.50 -9.76 11.95
CA LYS A 212 -6.23 -10.07 10.54
C LYS A 212 -5.74 -11.51 10.42
N THR A 213 -6.37 -12.30 9.56
CA THR A 213 -5.95 -13.66 9.19
C THR A 213 -6.01 -13.88 7.68
N HIS A 214 -5.53 -15.01 7.20
CA HIS A 214 -5.62 -15.45 5.80
C HIS A 214 -6.25 -16.83 5.78
N ALA A 215 -7.50 -16.95 5.29
CA ALA A 215 -8.23 -18.22 5.39
C ALA A 215 -7.55 -19.34 4.59
N ASP A 216 -6.90 -18.99 3.49
CA ASP A 216 -6.13 -19.91 2.63
C ASP A 216 -4.83 -20.42 3.27
N ALA A 217 -4.26 -19.68 4.22
CA ALA A 217 -3.05 -20.06 4.93
C ALA A 217 -3.31 -20.91 6.19
N VAL A 218 -4.57 -21.03 6.63
CA VAL A 218 -4.95 -21.69 7.89
C VAL A 218 -5.56 -23.07 7.62
N SER A 219 -4.86 -24.11 8.05
CA SER A 219 -5.37 -25.48 7.97
C SER A 219 -6.55 -25.71 8.91
N GLY A 220 -7.54 -26.48 8.44
CA GLY A 220 -8.78 -26.76 9.17
C GLY A 220 -9.88 -25.70 8.98
N TRP A 221 -9.67 -24.70 8.11
CA TRP A 221 -10.68 -23.71 7.80
C TRP A 221 -11.88 -24.34 7.07
N THR A 222 -13.04 -24.21 7.69
CA THR A 222 -14.37 -24.69 7.27
C THR A 222 -15.42 -23.66 7.69
N ASP A 223 -16.63 -23.71 7.12
CA ASP A 223 -17.73 -22.82 7.51
C ASP A 223 -17.98 -22.85 9.03
N ILE A 224 -17.97 -24.05 9.63
CA ILE A 224 -18.14 -24.27 11.06
C ILE A 224 -17.02 -23.60 11.87
N SER A 225 -15.76 -23.77 11.46
CA SER A 225 -14.64 -23.15 12.16
C SER A 225 -14.60 -21.62 11.98
N GLY A 226 -15.05 -21.12 10.84
CA GLY A 226 -15.22 -19.68 10.59
C GLY A 226 -16.33 -19.09 11.46
N GLU A 227 -17.42 -19.82 11.69
CA GLU A 227 -18.47 -19.43 12.66
C GLU A 227 -17.94 -19.33 14.09
N LYS A 228 -17.04 -20.23 14.50
CA LYS A 228 -16.37 -20.14 15.80
C LYS A 228 -15.53 -18.88 15.91
N LEU A 229 -14.78 -18.52 14.87
CA LEU A 229 -13.99 -17.29 14.86
C LEU A 229 -14.88 -16.05 14.90
N ARG A 230 -16.01 -16.04 14.18
CA ARG A 230 -17.02 -14.97 14.27
C ARG A 230 -17.63 -14.86 15.66
N SER A 231 -18.01 -15.98 16.26
CA SER A 231 -18.53 -16.01 17.63
C SER A 231 -17.52 -15.47 18.64
N LEU A 232 -16.24 -15.75 18.41
CA LEU A 232 -15.13 -15.23 19.22
C LEU A 232 -14.95 -13.72 19.05
N ALA A 233 -15.05 -13.24 17.82
CA ALA A 233 -15.02 -11.81 17.49
C ALA A 233 -16.19 -11.05 18.14
N ASP A 234 -17.39 -11.63 18.13
CA ASP A 234 -18.56 -11.08 18.81
C ASP A 234 -18.39 -11.09 20.34
N LYS A 235 -17.88 -12.19 20.92
CA LYS A 235 -17.60 -12.31 22.36
C LYS A 235 -16.68 -11.20 22.87
N HIS A 236 -15.60 -10.92 22.14
CA HIS A 236 -14.57 -9.97 22.57
C HIS A 236 -14.71 -8.57 21.95
N GLY A 237 -15.65 -8.40 21.03
CA GLY A 237 -15.89 -7.14 20.33
C GLY A 237 -14.70 -6.68 19.48
N PHE A 238 -14.22 -7.52 18.56
CA PHE A 238 -13.23 -7.13 17.55
C PHE A 238 -13.74 -7.44 16.12
N LEU A 239 -13.12 -6.84 15.10
CA LEU A 239 -13.41 -7.19 13.71
C LEU A 239 -12.45 -8.27 13.20
N ILE A 240 -12.94 -9.15 12.34
CA ILE A 240 -12.09 -10.05 11.56
C ILE A 240 -11.77 -9.34 10.24
N PHE A 241 -10.50 -9.24 9.90
CA PHE A 241 -10.04 -8.84 8.59
C PHE A 241 -9.45 -10.06 7.89
N GLU A 242 -9.92 -10.34 6.70
CA GLU A 242 -9.49 -11.45 5.85
C GLU A 242 -9.25 -10.89 4.44
#